data_AF-A0A7C9FPH1-F1
#
_entry.id   AF-A0A7C9FPH1-F1
#
_cell.length_a   1.000
_cell.length_b   1.000
_cell.length_c   1.000
_cell.angle_alpha   90.00
_cell.angle_beta   90.00
_cell.angle_gamma   90.00
#
_symmetry.space_group_name_H-M   'P 1'
#
loop_
_entity.id
_entity.type
_entity.pdbx_description
1 polymer ?
#
loop_
_entity_poly.entity_id
_entity_poly.type
_entity_poly.pdbx_seq_one_letter_code
_entity_poly.pdbx_strand_id
1 'polypeptide(L)'
;MGWFEGHMWKWALAWKRELTQQEVELVTGLTDLLSAHFPLPNQEDTIHWKGGKEYSAKVLQQLLYMEMEVEVESLVCSVWLNLVPPKVEFFMWLVLLGKLNTKEMLCKKGVLSVNQTSCSFCSSHTESLDHVLLNCPFSWRVWCSTAADLGQQLVYHTTFKQFYSSCLSIHWRSKCLKKIWISAVFAVTW
;
A
#
# COMPACT_ATOMS: atom_id res chain seq x y z
N MET A 1 20.59 8.79 -18.71
CA MET A 1 21.36 8.16 -19.80
C MET A 1 22.73 8.79 -19.80
N GLY A 2 23.80 8.01 -19.77
CA GLY A 2 25.17 8.46 -19.52
C GLY A 2 26.10 8.37 -20.75
N TRP A 3 27.39 8.53 -20.52
CA TRP A 3 28.44 8.34 -21.53
C TRP A 3 29.68 7.67 -20.92
N PHE A 4 30.53 7.08 -21.76
CA PHE A 4 31.85 6.63 -21.33
C PHE A 4 32.86 7.78 -21.41
N GLU A 5 33.61 7.99 -20.33
CA GLU A 5 34.78 8.85 -20.29
C GLU A 5 36.02 7.98 -20.07
N GLY A 6 36.69 7.64 -21.17
CA GLY A 6 37.68 6.57 -21.19
C GLY A 6 37.02 5.20 -20.97
N HIS A 7 37.46 4.47 -19.93
CA HIS A 7 36.89 3.17 -19.54
C HIS A 7 35.83 3.27 -18.43
N MET A 8 35.51 4.47 -17.96
CA MET A 8 34.55 4.68 -16.89
C MET A 8 33.22 5.19 -17.43
N TRP A 9 32.13 4.57 -17.02
CA TRP A 9 30.79 5.08 -17.31
C TRP A 9 30.45 6.24 -16.38
N LYS A 10 29.97 7.35 -16.96
CA LYS A 10 29.43 8.49 -16.22
C LYS A 10 27.93 8.62 -16.44
N TRP A 11 27.19 8.60 -15.34
CA TRP A 11 25.74 8.79 -15.35
C TRP A 11 25.38 10.26 -15.56
N ALA A 12 24.57 10.56 -16.58
CA ALA A 12 23.91 11.84 -16.73
C ALA A 12 22.43 11.70 -16.32
N LEU A 13 22.15 12.11 -15.09
CA LEU A 13 20.78 12.17 -14.56
C LEU A 13 20.31 13.62 -14.65
N ALA A 14 19.28 13.86 -15.44
CA ALA A 14 18.66 15.17 -15.59
C ALA A 14 17.24 15.13 -15.04
N TRP A 15 16.93 16.07 -14.14
CA TRP A 15 15.63 16.15 -13.47
C TRP A 15 14.77 17.23 -14.13
N LYS A 16 13.48 16.94 -14.32
CA LYS A 16 12.54 17.89 -14.96
C LYS A 16 12.17 19.08 -14.07
N ARG A 17 12.38 18.96 -12.76
CA ARG A 17 12.13 19.98 -11.74
C ARG A 17 13.15 19.86 -10.62
N GLU A 18 13.18 20.86 -9.75
CA GLU A 18 13.94 20.79 -8.50
C GLU A 18 13.47 19.61 -7.64
N LEU A 19 14.43 18.93 -7.04
CA LEU A 19 14.21 17.81 -6.14
C LEU A 19 13.73 18.33 -4.79
N THR A 20 12.73 17.68 -4.22
CA THR A 20 12.34 17.89 -2.82
C THR A 20 13.39 17.30 -1.88
N GLN A 21 13.38 17.71 -0.61
CA GLN A 21 14.33 17.21 0.38
C GLN A 21 14.33 15.67 0.51
N GLN A 22 13.15 15.04 0.46
CA GLN A 22 13.02 13.57 0.46
C GLN A 22 13.60 12.93 -0.81
N GLU A 23 13.41 13.56 -1.97
CA GLU A 23 13.95 13.05 -3.23
C GLU A 23 15.47 13.18 -3.29
N VAL A 24 16.06 14.19 -2.65
CA VAL A 24 17.52 14.32 -2.55
C VAL A 24 18.12 13.11 -1.83
N GLU A 25 17.53 12.68 -0.71
CA GLU A 25 17.99 11.48 0.01
C GLU A 25 17.91 10.22 -0.86
N LEU A 26 16.81 10.06 -1.61
CA LEU A 26 16.65 8.96 -2.56
C LEU A 26 17.66 9.01 -3.71
N VAL A 27 17.97 10.20 -4.22
CA VAL A 27 18.96 10.39 -5.28
C VAL A 27 20.36 10.09 -4.79
N THR A 28 20.69 10.40 -3.54
CA THR A 28 21.98 9.99 -2.94
C THR A 28 22.11 8.47 -2.93
N GLY A 29 21.12 7.75 -2.42
CA GLY A 29 21.15 6.28 -2.42
C GLY A 29 21.18 5.69 -3.83
N LEU A 30 20.48 6.30 -4.79
CA LEU A 30 20.58 5.91 -6.20
C LEU A 30 21.99 6.14 -6.75
N THR A 31 22.62 7.27 -6.42
CA THR A 31 23.97 7.60 -6.89
C THR A 31 24.99 6.59 -6.37
N ASP A 32 24.85 6.17 -5.10
CA ASP A 32 25.70 5.13 -4.50
C ASP A 32 25.54 3.80 -5.25
N LEU A 33 24.29 3.37 -5.52
CA LEU A 33 24.02 2.15 -6.29
C LEU A 33 24.60 2.23 -7.71
N LEU A 34 24.40 3.35 -8.39
CA LEU A 34 24.88 3.57 -9.75
C LEU A 34 26.41 3.68 -9.83
N SER A 35 27.08 4.02 -8.73
CA SER A 35 28.54 4.00 -8.65
C SER A 35 29.09 2.57 -8.57
N ALA A 36 28.35 1.66 -7.92
CA ALA A 36 28.69 0.24 -7.81
C ALA A 36 28.26 -0.58 -9.03
N HIS A 37 27.29 -0.08 -9.81
CA HIS A 37 26.70 -0.79 -10.96
C HIS A 37 26.69 0.09 -12.20
N PHE A 38 27.53 -0.26 -13.18
CA PHE A 38 27.61 0.45 -14.45
C PHE A 38 27.76 -0.51 -15.64
N PRO A 39 27.31 -0.10 -16.85
CA PRO A 39 27.49 -0.90 -18.05
C PRO A 39 28.98 -1.12 -18.34
N LEU A 40 29.33 -2.34 -18.72
CA LEU A 40 30.67 -2.65 -19.21
C LEU A 40 30.75 -2.43 -20.72
N PRO A 41 31.87 -1.89 -21.25
CA PRO A 41 32.02 -1.71 -22.69
C PRO A 41 31.88 -3.04 -23.43
N ASN A 42 31.09 -3.05 -24.50
CA ASN A 42 30.87 -4.22 -25.37
C ASN A 42 30.22 -5.44 -24.70
N GLN A 43 29.48 -5.25 -23.60
CA GLN A 43 28.64 -6.28 -23.00
C GLN A 43 27.17 -5.94 -23.23
N GLU A 44 26.39 -6.89 -23.75
CA GLU A 44 24.94 -6.74 -23.87
C GLU A 44 24.26 -6.94 -22.50
N ASP A 45 23.20 -6.17 -22.25
CA ASP A 45 22.39 -6.31 -21.04
C ASP A 45 21.66 -7.67 -21.03
N THR A 46 21.79 -8.40 -19.93
CA THR A 46 21.13 -9.68 -19.73
C THR A 46 20.18 -9.65 -18.53
N ILE A 47 18.98 -10.19 -18.70
CA ILE A 47 18.01 -10.32 -17.60
C ILE A 47 18.39 -11.56 -16.78
N HIS A 48 18.66 -11.36 -15.49
CA HIS A 48 18.95 -12.44 -14.57
C HIS A 48 17.79 -12.67 -13.61
N TRP A 49 17.38 -13.93 -13.47
CA TRP A 49 16.42 -14.33 -12.46
C TRP A 49 17.10 -14.48 -11.09
N LYS A 50 16.66 -13.70 -10.10
CA LYS A 50 17.22 -13.75 -8.73
C LYS A 50 16.89 -15.06 -8.00
N GLY A 51 15.80 -15.72 -8.37
CA GLY A 51 15.31 -16.95 -7.71
C GLY A 51 15.94 -18.26 -8.21
N GLY A 52 17.13 -18.23 -8.81
CA GLY A 52 17.85 -19.42 -9.24
C GLY A 52 18.00 -19.51 -10.76
N LYS A 53 18.09 -20.75 -11.29
CA LYS A 53 18.41 -20.98 -12.72
C LYS A 53 17.27 -20.64 -13.68
N GLU A 54 16.02 -20.90 -13.29
CA GLU A 54 14.84 -20.71 -14.14
C GLU A 54 13.74 -19.99 -13.38
N TYR A 55 12.95 -19.19 -14.10
CA TYR A 55 11.80 -18.50 -13.55
C TYR A 55 10.76 -19.51 -13.02
N SER A 56 10.21 -19.22 -11.84
CA SER A 56 9.10 -19.97 -11.27
C SER A 56 8.18 -19.01 -10.55
N ALA A 57 6.88 -19.03 -10.87
CA ALA A 57 5.87 -18.23 -10.18
C ALA A 57 5.86 -18.51 -8.67
N LYS A 58 6.13 -19.76 -8.26
CA LYS A 58 6.25 -20.17 -6.86
C LYS A 58 7.44 -19.49 -6.17
N VAL A 59 8.60 -19.46 -6.81
CA VAL A 59 9.80 -18.84 -6.25
C VAL A 59 9.66 -17.32 -6.23
N LEU A 60 9.07 -16.72 -7.27
CA LEU A 60 8.70 -15.29 -7.27
C LEU A 60 7.80 -14.96 -6.09
N GLN A 61 6.75 -15.75 -5.90
CA GLN A 61 5.84 -15.57 -4.79
C GLN A 61 6.58 -15.64 -3.44
N GLN A 62 7.46 -16.62 -3.24
CA GLN A 62 8.28 -16.73 -2.02
C GLN A 62 9.22 -15.53 -1.83
N LEU A 63 9.89 -15.06 -2.88
CA LEU A 63 10.76 -13.89 -2.79
C LEU A 63 9.98 -12.63 -2.42
N LEU A 64 8.81 -12.44 -3.02
CA LEU A 64 7.90 -11.33 -2.68
C LEU A 64 7.43 -11.42 -1.22
N TYR A 65 7.17 -12.63 -0.72
CA TYR A 65 6.81 -12.84 0.68
C TYR A 65 8.00 -12.62 1.64
N MET A 66 9.22 -13.01 1.27
CA MET A 66 10.41 -12.72 2.08
C MET A 66 10.70 -11.23 2.22
N GLU A 67 10.29 -10.42 1.23
CA GLU A 67 10.40 -8.96 1.27
C GLU A 67 9.21 -8.29 2.01
N MET A 68 8.16 -9.05 2.33
CA MET A 68 7.01 -8.58 3.12
C MET A 68 7.17 -8.92 4.61
N GLU A 69 6.75 -8.01 5.48
CA GLU A 69 6.62 -8.31 6.91
C GLU A 69 5.55 -9.40 7.13
N VAL A 70 5.87 -10.41 7.94
CA VAL A 70 5.01 -11.60 8.19
C VAL A 70 3.60 -11.23 8.67
N GLU A 71 3.48 -10.19 9.50
CA GLU A 71 2.18 -9.71 9.99
C GLU A 71 1.32 -9.11 8.87
N VAL A 72 1.95 -8.42 7.93
CA VAL A 72 1.28 -7.85 6.75
C VAL A 72 0.82 -8.95 5.81
N GLU A 73 1.63 -10.00 5.62
CA GLU A 73 1.26 -11.16 4.80
C GLU A 73 -0.02 -11.85 5.33
N SER A 74 -0.06 -12.16 6.63
CA SER A 74 -1.21 -12.82 7.26
C SER A 74 -2.50 -12.01 7.10
N LEU A 75 -2.42 -10.69 7.33
CA LEU A 75 -3.58 -9.81 7.25
C LEU A 75 -4.10 -9.68 5.81
N VAL A 76 -3.21 -9.55 4.82
CA VAL A 76 -3.57 -9.46 3.39
C VAL A 76 -4.19 -10.77 2.89
N CYS A 77 -3.69 -11.92 3.34
CA CYS A 77 -4.26 -13.22 2.99
C CYS A 77 -5.65 -13.47 3.59
N SER A 78 -5.99 -12.80 4.70
CA SER A 78 -7.29 -12.94 5.37
C SER A 78 -8.49 -12.37 4.59
N VAL A 79 -8.26 -11.71 3.46
CA VAL A 79 -9.28 -10.99 2.70
C VAL A 79 -10.21 -11.93 1.91
N TRP A 80 -9.70 -13.06 1.44
CA TRP A 80 -10.40 -13.94 0.50
C TRP A 80 -11.31 -14.93 1.24
N LEU A 81 -12.52 -14.48 1.60
CA LEU A 81 -13.44 -15.23 2.46
C LEU A 81 -14.71 -15.70 1.73
N ASN A 82 -14.94 -15.20 0.51
CA ASN A 82 -16.17 -15.39 -0.27
C ASN A 82 -17.43 -14.96 0.48
N LEU A 83 -17.34 -13.89 1.28
CA LEU A 83 -18.46 -13.35 2.06
C LEU A 83 -19.14 -12.15 1.37
N VAL A 84 -18.43 -11.50 0.45
CA VAL A 84 -18.90 -10.34 -0.31
C VAL A 84 -18.50 -10.51 -1.79
N PRO A 85 -19.02 -9.70 -2.72
CA PRO A 85 -18.64 -9.81 -4.12
C PRO A 85 -17.10 -9.67 -4.31
N PRO A 86 -16.48 -10.40 -5.26
CA PRO A 86 -15.02 -10.38 -5.45
C PRO A 86 -14.40 -8.98 -5.64
N LYS A 87 -15.16 -8.03 -6.21
CA LYS A 87 -14.72 -6.64 -6.34
C LYS A 87 -14.48 -5.93 -4.99
N VAL A 88 -15.25 -6.30 -3.96
CA VAL A 88 -15.14 -5.76 -2.61
C VAL A 88 -13.95 -6.38 -1.88
N GLU A 89 -13.75 -7.70 -2.04
CA GLU A 89 -12.54 -8.37 -1.52
C GLU A 89 -11.28 -7.81 -2.18
N PHE A 90 -11.29 -7.62 -3.50
CA PHE A 90 -10.18 -6.99 -4.22
C PHE A 90 -9.91 -5.56 -3.73
N PHE A 91 -10.95 -4.78 -3.46
CA PHE A 91 -10.81 -3.46 -2.88
C PHE A 91 -10.14 -3.51 -1.49
N MET A 92 -10.61 -4.39 -0.60
CA MET A 92 -9.99 -4.60 0.72
C MET A 92 -8.52 -5.02 0.61
N TRP A 93 -8.19 -5.88 -0.34
CA TRP A 93 -6.81 -6.29 -0.62
C TRP A 93 -5.94 -5.08 -1.01
N LEU A 94 -6.44 -4.18 -1.86
CA LEU A 94 -5.73 -2.94 -2.20
C LEU A 94 -5.56 -2.01 -0.99
N VAL A 95 -6.57 -1.93 -0.12
CA VAL A 95 -6.51 -1.13 1.12
C VAL A 95 -5.41 -1.65 2.03
N LEU A 96 -5.34 -2.96 2.27
CA LEU A 96 -4.31 -3.56 3.12
C LEU A 96 -2.90 -3.48 2.52
N LEU A 97 -2.79 -3.37 1.19
CA LEU A 97 -1.52 -3.07 0.51
C LEU A 97 -1.15 -1.58 0.51
N GLY A 98 -2.02 -0.68 0.98
CA GLY A 98 -1.79 0.76 0.91
C GLY A 98 -1.85 1.33 -0.50
N LYS A 99 -2.56 0.66 -1.43
CA LYS A 99 -2.54 0.96 -2.87
C LYS A 99 -3.79 1.70 -3.37
N LEU A 100 -4.59 2.25 -2.46
CA LEU A 100 -5.76 3.04 -2.83
C LEU A 100 -5.34 4.38 -3.46
N ASN A 101 -6.03 4.81 -4.52
CA ASN A 101 -5.79 6.11 -5.16
C ASN A 101 -6.49 7.24 -4.40
N THR A 102 -6.09 7.49 -3.15
CA THR A 102 -6.55 8.65 -2.38
C THR A 102 -6.02 9.95 -2.98
N LYS A 103 -6.61 11.11 -2.64
CA LYS A 103 -6.08 12.39 -3.13
C LYS A 103 -4.63 12.64 -2.73
N GLU A 104 -4.20 12.18 -1.54
CA GLU A 104 -2.79 12.21 -1.16
C GLU A 104 -1.92 11.44 -2.16
N MET A 105 -2.31 10.21 -2.51
CA MET A 105 -1.57 9.38 -3.46
C MET A 105 -1.61 9.94 -4.88
N LEU A 106 -2.73 10.53 -5.31
CA LEU A 106 -2.84 11.21 -6.59
C LEU A 106 -1.96 12.47 -6.66
N CYS A 107 -1.83 13.21 -5.56
CA CYS A 107 -0.90 14.34 -5.46
C CYS A 107 0.55 13.87 -5.56
N LYS A 108 0.93 12.79 -4.86
CA LYS A 108 2.28 12.18 -4.98
C LYS A 108 2.58 11.72 -6.41
N LYS A 109 1.57 11.30 -7.17
CA LYS A 109 1.67 10.94 -8.60
C LYS A 109 1.67 12.13 -9.55
N GLY A 110 1.53 13.37 -9.04
CA GLY A 110 1.46 14.58 -9.86
C GLY A 110 0.14 14.77 -10.62
N VAL A 111 -0.91 14.02 -10.27
CA VAL A 111 -2.25 14.15 -10.88
C VAL A 111 -3.03 15.30 -10.24
N LEU A 112 -2.87 15.50 -8.93
CA LEU A 112 -3.50 16.58 -8.17
C LEU A 112 -2.45 17.55 -7.62
N SER A 113 -2.86 18.80 -7.43
CA SER A 113 -2.07 19.81 -6.71
C SER A 113 -2.24 19.66 -5.19
N VAL A 114 -1.28 20.15 -4.40
CA VAL A 114 -1.29 20.04 -2.92
C VAL A 114 -2.56 20.64 -2.30
N ASN A 115 -3.08 21.74 -2.85
CA ASN A 115 -4.32 22.39 -2.43
C ASN A 115 -5.61 21.60 -2.76
N GLN A 116 -5.51 20.51 -3.53
CA GLN A 116 -6.64 19.65 -3.90
C GLN A 116 -6.70 18.36 -3.08
N THR A 117 -5.91 18.27 -2.00
CA THR A 117 -5.77 17.03 -1.22
C THR A 117 -6.75 16.87 -0.07
N SER A 118 -7.59 17.87 0.22
CA SER A 118 -8.56 17.82 1.31
C SER A 118 -9.56 16.65 1.17
N CYS A 119 -9.83 15.99 2.28
CA CYS A 119 -10.77 14.87 2.41
C CYS A 119 -12.16 15.25 1.89
N SER A 120 -12.71 14.41 1.02
CA SER A 120 -14.03 14.63 0.41
C SER A 120 -15.18 14.60 1.43
N PHE A 121 -14.98 14.01 2.61
CA PHE A 121 -16.02 13.91 3.64
C PHE A 121 -15.97 15.03 4.67
N CYS A 122 -14.79 15.33 5.23
CA CYS A 122 -14.67 16.33 6.30
C CYS A 122 -14.09 17.67 5.86
N SER A 123 -13.45 17.73 4.68
CA SER A 123 -12.75 18.91 4.14
C SER A 123 -11.69 19.56 5.05
N SER A 124 -11.36 18.96 6.20
CA SER A 124 -10.49 19.57 7.22
C SER A 124 -9.08 18.98 7.28
N HIS A 125 -8.88 17.77 6.76
CA HIS A 125 -7.60 17.08 6.74
C HIS A 125 -7.32 16.55 5.33
N THR A 126 -6.06 16.22 5.05
CA THR A 126 -5.65 15.53 3.83
C THR A 126 -6.33 14.16 3.70
N GLU A 127 -6.80 13.83 2.51
CA GLU A 127 -7.37 12.52 2.19
C GLU A 127 -6.27 11.46 2.04
N SER A 128 -5.82 10.92 3.18
CA SER A 128 -5.03 9.68 3.23
C SER A 128 -5.95 8.46 3.35
N LEU A 129 -5.38 7.27 3.15
CA LEU A 129 -6.11 6.01 3.27
C LEU A 129 -6.68 5.83 4.68
N ASP A 130 -5.84 5.98 5.70
CA ASP A 130 -6.26 5.83 7.09
C ASP A 130 -7.28 6.92 7.48
N HIS A 131 -7.14 8.14 6.95
CA HIS A 131 -8.12 9.17 7.21
C HIS A 131 -9.48 8.86 6.58
N VAL A 132 -9.53 8.66 5.26
CA VAL A 132 -10.81 8.50 4.56
C VAL A 132 -11.57 7.25 5.00
N LEU A 133 -10.87 6.17 5.37
CA LEU A 133 -11.50 4.92 5.79
C LEU A 133 -11.76 4.85 7.30
N LEU A 134 -11.02 5.58 8.14
CA LEU A 134 -11.10 5.43 9.60
C LEU A 134 -11.10 6.76 10.34
N ASN A 135 -10.03 7.55 10.25
CA ASN A 135 -9.80 8.71 11.14
C ASN A 135 -10.69 9.91 10.80
N CYS A 136 -11.36 9.91 9.65
CA CYS A 136 -12.32 10.94 9.28
C CYS A 136 -13.53 10.89 10.25
N PRO A 137 -13.95 12.01 10.84
CA PRO A 137 -15.12 12.03 11.73
C PRO A 137 -16.39 11.48 11.07
N PHE A 138 -16.54 11.64 9.76
CA PHE A 138 -17.64 11.02 9.02
C PHE A 138 -17.54 9.49 9.04
N SER A 139 -16.41 8.94 8.59
CA SER A 139 -16.18 7.50 8.51
C SER A 139 -16.24 6.84 9.89
N TRP A 140 -15.65 7.47 10.92
CA TRP A 140 -15.72 6.96 12.29
C TRP A 140 -17.16 6.85 12.82
N ARG A 141 -18.04 7.81 12.50
CA ARG A 141 -19.46 7.70 12.87
C ARG A 141 -20.15 6.52 12.19
N VAL A 142 -19.84 6.24 10.92
CA VAL A 142 -20.37 5.08 10.20
C VAL A 142 -19.93 3.78 10.88
N TRP A 143 -18.66 3.70 11.29
CA TRP A 143 -18.13 2.57 12.05
C TRP A 143 -18.84 2.40 13.39
N CYS A 144 -18.97 3.47 14.18
CA CYS A 144 -19.66 3.42 15.46
C CYS A 144 -21.13 2.99 15.31
N SER A 145 -21.84 3.49 14.29
CA SER A 145 -23.23 3.11 14.02
C SER A 145 -23.32 1.62 13.67
N THR A 146 -22.51 1.16 12.72
CA THR A 146 -22.49 -0.24 12.27
C THR A 146 -22.14 -1.19 13.42
N ALA A 147 -21.20 -0.80 14.29
CA ALA A 147 -20.84 -1.57 15.47
C ALA A 147 -21.99 -1.63 16.48
N ALA A 148 -22.65 -0.51 16.75
CA ALA A 148 -23.79 -0.44 17.65
C ALA A 148 -24.94 -1.34 17.17
N ASP A 149 -25.26 -1.31 15.87
CA ASP A 149 -26.30 -2.14 15.25
C ASP A 149 -26.02 -3.65 15.40
N LEU A 150 -24.74 -4.04 15.50
CA LEU A 150 -24.29 -5.42 15.69
C LEU A 150 -23.90 -5.74 17.14
N GLY A 151 -24.20 -4.84 18.08
CA GLY A 151 -23.95 -5.03 19.52
C GLY A 151 -22.46 -5.08 19.89
N GLN A 152 -21.60 -4.39 19.14
CA GLN A 152 -20.16 -4.30 19.35
C GLN A 152 -19.72 -2.91 19.77
N GLN A 153 -18.57 -2.84 20.44
CA GLN A 153 -17.85 -1.60 20.72
C GLN A 153 -16.51 -1.64 20.02
N LEU A 154 -16.22 -0.61 19.22
CA LEU A 154 -14.97 -0.51 18.48
C LEU A 154 -13.91 0.23 19.27
N VAL A 155 -12.67 -0.26 19.17
CA VAL A 155 -11.48 0.44 19.64
C VAL A 155 -10.95 1.32 18.50
N TYR A 156 -10.64 2.57 18.81
CA TYR A 156 -10.02 3.47 17.85
C TYR A 156 -8.56 3.07 17.60
N HIS A 157 -8.15 3.09 16.33
CA HIS A 157 -6.77 2.85 15.91
C HIS A 157 -6.33 3.97 14.97
N THR A 158 -5.02 4.20 14.87
CA THR A 158 -4.47 5.23 13.97
C THR A 158 -4.38 4.77 12.52
N THR A 159 -4.22 3.46 12.31
CA THR A 159 -4.12 2.85 10.98
C THR A 159 -5.29 1.90 10.72
N PHE A 160 -5.71 1.85 9.46
CA PHE A 160 -6.76 0.95 9.02
C PHE A 160 -6.36 -0.53 9.18
N LYS A 161 -5.08 -0.87 9.01
CA LYS A 161 -4.59 -2.25 9.20
C LYS A 161 -4.79 -2.73 10.64
N GLN A 162 -4.42 -1.90 11.61
CA GLN A 162 -4.62 -2.22 13.03
C GLN A 162 -6.11 -2.33 13.36
N PHE A 163 -6.92 -1.41 12.84
CA PHE A 163 -8.38 -1.45 12.99
C PHE A 163 -8.98 -2.74 12.43
N TYR A 164 -8.59 -3.13 11.21
CA TYR A 164 -9.07 -4.36 10.58
C TYR A 164 -8.63 -5.61 11.37
N SER A 165 -7.38 -5.67 11.82
CA SER A 165 -6.88 -6.76 12.68
C SER A 165 -7.69 -6.88 13.98
N SER A 166 -8.01 -5.74 14.60
CA SER A 166 -8.88 -5.68 15.79
C SER A 166 -10.27 -6.23 15.47
N CYS A 167 -10.87 -5.84 14.35
CA CYS A 167 -12.18 -6.33 13.91
C CYS A 167 -12.21 -7.87 13.69
N LEU A 168 -11.13 -8.45 13.17
CA LEU A 168 -11.01 -9.91 12.98
C LEU A 168 -10.88 -10.68 14.31
N SER A 169 -10.35 -10.02 15.34
CA SER A 169 -10.06 -10.57 16.66
C SER A 169 -11.27 -10.55 17.60
N ILE A 170 -12.37 -9.89 17.21
CA ILE A 170 -13.61 -9.86 17.98
C ILE A 170 -14.17 -11.27 18.15
N HIS A 171 -14.46 -11.62 19.40
CA HIS A 171 -15.04 -12.91 19.75
C HIS A 171 -16.56 -12.90 19.53
N TRP A 172 -17.04 -13.89 18.79
CA TRP A 172 -18.45 -14.03 18.45
C TRP A 172 -19.02 -15.32 19.01
N ARG A 173 -20.23 -15.24 19.58
CA ARG A 173 -20.96 -16.41 20.09
C ARG A 173 -21.35 -17.40 18.99
N SER A 174 -21.51 -16.91 17.75
CA SER A 174 -21.91 -17.72 16.59
C SER A 174 -21.03 -17.42 15.38
N LYS A 175 -20.71 -18.46 14.61
CA LYS A 175 -20.04 -18.34 13.31
C LYS A 175 -20.85 -17.50 12.31
N CYS A 176 -22.18 -17.53 12.40
CA CYS A 176 -23.05 -16.72 11.54
C CYS A 176 -22.87 -15.23 11.83
N LEU A 177 -22.90 -14.82 13.11
CA LEU A 177 -22.67 -13.43 13.51
C LEU A 177 -21.26 -12.96 13.14
N LYS A 178 -20.24 -13.81 13.29
CA LYS A 178 -18.88 -13.50 12.82
C LYS A 178 -18.84 -13.20 11.32
N LYS A 179 -19.55 -14.00 10.49
CA LYS A 179 -19.63 -13.77 9.04
C LYS A 179 -20.36 -12.48 8.71
N ILE A 180 -21.48 -12.19 9.39
CA ILE A 180 -22.23 -10.93 9.21
C ILE A 180 -21.34 -9.74 9.55
N TRP A 181 -20.64 -9.80 10.68
CA TRP A 181 -19.69 -8.78 11.10
C TRP A 181 -18.59 -8.52 10.07
N ILE A 182 -17.91 -9.59 9.61
CA ILE A 182 -16.84 -9.44 8.61
C ILE A 182 -17.42 -8.89 7.30
N SER A 183 -18.61 -9.33 6.88
CA SER A 183 -19.26 -8.80 5.68
C SER A 183 -19.56 -7.30 5.83
N ALA A 184 -20.02 -6.87 7.02
CA ALA A 184 -20.25 -5.46 7.32
C ALA A 184 -18.95 -4.64 7.29
N VAL A 185 -17.85 -5.17 7.83
CA VAL A 185 -16.53 -4.52 7.75
C VAL A 185 -16.12 -4.31 6.30
N PHE A 186 -16.27 -5.31 5.44
CA PHE A 186 -15.96 -5.19 4.01
C PHE A 186 -16.87 -4.18 3.32
N ALA A 187 -18.17 -4.20 3.63
CA ALA A 187 -19.16 -3.32 3.03
C ALA A 187 -19.00 -1.85 3.45
N VAL A 188 -18.67 -1.57 4.71
CA VAL A 188 -18.45 -0.19 5.20
C VAL A 188 -17.15 0.39 4.64
N THR A 189 -16.16 -0.46 4.36
CA THR A 189 -14.88 0.00 3.81
C THR A 189 -14.97 0.34 2.31
N TRP A 190 -15.86 -0.32 1.55
CA TRP A 190 -16.03 -0.17 0.10
C TRP A 190 -16.97 0.98 -0.27
#